data_AF-A0A2M7TJK1-F1
#
_entry.id   AF-A0A2M7TJK1-F1
#
_cell.length_a   1.000
_cell.length_b   1.000
_cell.length_c   1.000
_cell.angle_alpha   90.00
_cell.angle_beta   90.00
_cell.angle_gamma   90.00
#
_symmetry.space_group_name_H-M   'P 1'
#
loop_
_entity.id
_entity.type
_entity.pdbx_description
1 polymer ?
#
loop_
_entity_poly.entity_id
_entity_poly.type
_entity_poly.pdbx_seq_one_letter_code
_entity_poly.pdbx_strand_id
1 'polypeptide(L)'
;MKNLKRFILSLLLFFFIFSPTIVLAQPNQATTTGVRETVREEIREKTATVQAFLSERKQEIIRNHFSRVARRLTAAIERLNRLISRLESRLAKIEETNENLNTETIKADIVSGKEKLDQAGIQLENVKTKMNEIIESETPREGFVEIKEMVGEIRESLVEVHQILVKVIGDIKGLRVGE
;
A
#
# COMPACT_ATOMS: atom_id res chain seq x y z
N MET A 1 44.58 -77.74 -18.95
CA MET A 1 43.82 -79.01 -18.84
C MET A 1 42.48 -78.71 -18.18
N LYS A 2 41.30 -79.17 -18.59
CA LYS A 2 40.85 -80.04 -19.68
C LYS A 2 39.32 -79.88 -19.69
N ASN A 3 38.79 -79.56 -20.87
CA ASN A 3 37.54 -80.05 -21.46
C ASN A 3 36.31 -80.31 -20.55
N LEU A 4 35.19 -79.65 -20.90
CA LEU A 4 33.94 -80.37 -21.21
C LEU A 4 33.07 -79.50 -22.12
N LYS A 5 33.45 -79.32 -23.39
CA LYS A 5 32.83 -80.02 -24.53
C LYS A 5 31.41 -80.56 -24.27
N ARG A 6 30.45 -79.90 -24.94
CA ARG A 6 29.54 -80.49 -25.93
C ARG A 6 28.73 -81.70 -25.48
N PHE A 7 27.50 -81.46 -25.05
CA PHE A 7 26.33 -82.35 -25.14
C PHE A 7 25.19 -81.47 -24.62
N ILE A 8 24.37 -80.80 -25.43
CA ILE A 8 23.20 -81.38 -26.09
C ILE A 8 22.88 -80.48 -27.29
N LEU A 9 23.38 -80.92 -28.43
CA LEU A 9 22.82 -80.67 -29.73
C LEU A 9 21.70 -81.69 -29.88
N SER A 10 20.42 -81.33 -29.67
CA SER A 10 19.24 -82.05 -30.22
C SER A 10 17.92 -81.47 -29.69
N LEU A 11 17.45 -80.38 -30.30
CA LEU A 11 16.01 -80.08 -30.49
C LEU A 11 15.92 -78.90 -31.49
N LEU A 12 16.40 -79.07 -32.71
CA LEU A 12 15.52 -79.35 -33.85
C LEU A 12 14.10 -78.78 -33.68
N LEU A 13 13.87 -77.69 -34.41
CA LEU A 13 12.77 -77.55 -35.36
C LEU A 13 11.36 -77.63 -34.76
N PHE A 14 10.78 -76.46 -34.47
CA PHE A 14 9.48 -76.00 -34.98
C PHE A 14 9.13 -74.71 -34.24
N PHE A 15 9.07 -73.59 -34.96
CA PHE A 15 8.12 -72.47 -34.82
C PHE A 15 8.66 -71.29 -35.63
N PHE A 16 8.67 -71.52 -36.94
CA PHE A 16 8.50 -70.45 -37.90
C PHE A 16 7.05 -69.93 -37.77
N ILE A 17 6.87 -68.64 -38.08
CA ILE A 17 5.59 -67.93 -38.27
C ILE A 17 4.98 -67.31 -37.00
N PHE A 18 5.52 -66.16 -36.58
CA PHE A 18 4.70 -64.94 -36.40
C PHE A 18 5.61 -63.72 -36.24
N SER A 19 5.88 -63.04 -37.35
CA SER A 19 6.52 -61.73 -37.35
C SER A 19 5.45 -60.66 -37.09
N PRO A 20 5.65 -59.73 -36.16
CA PRO A 20 5.25 -58.37 -36.38
C PRO A 20 6.52 -57.59 -36.76
N THR A 21 6.55 -57.14 -38.01
CA THR A 21 7.48 -56.11 -38.47
C THR A 21 7.37 -54.91 -37.53
N ILE A 22 8.44 -54.63 -36.79
CA ILE A 22 8.61 -53.34 -36.12
C ILE A 22 8.82 -52.33 -37.25
N VAL A 23 7.74 -51.64 -37.61
CA VAL A 23 7.83 -50.42 -38.42
C VAL A 23 8.54 -49.40 -37.55
N LEU A 24 9.82 -49.17 -37.83
CA LEU A 24 10.59 -48.03 -37.33
C LEU A 24 9.92 -46.76 -37.87
N ALA A 25 9.16 -46.09 -37.00
CA ALA A 25 8.65 -44.75 -37.25
C ALA A 25 9.85 -43.84 -37.56
N GLN A 26 9.92 -43.36 -38.80
CA GLN A 26 10.91 -42.36 -39.20
C GLN A 26 10.67 -41.09 -38.37
N PRO A 27 11.72 -40.47 -37.77
CA PRO A 27 11.57 -39.18 -37.16
C PRO A 27 11.32 -38.14 -38.27
N ASN A 28 10.08 -37.67 -38.39
CA ASN A 28 9.74 -36.49 -39.17
C ASN A 28 10.51 -35.30 -38.59
N GLN A 29 11.61 -34.92 -39.24
CA GLN A 29 12.27 -33.64 -39.03
C GLN A 29 11.45 -32.55 -39.72
N ALA A 30 10.36 -32.14 -39.05
CA ALA A 30 9.59 -30.96 -39.43
C ALA A 30 9.76 -29.88 -38.35
N THR A 31 10.51 -28.83 -38.69
CA THR A 31 10.37 -27.43 -38.21
C THR A 31 10.05 -27.20 -36.71
N THR A 32 10.87 -27.71 -35.79
CA THR A 32 10.71 -27.44 -34.34
C THR A 32 11.13 -26.04 -33.91
N THR A 33 11.78 -25.25 -34.77
CA THR A 33 12.25 -23.88 -34.46
C THR A 33 11.11 -22.86 -34.46
N GLY A 34 10.27 -22.84 -35.51
CA GLY A 34 9.15 -21.88 -35.61
C GLY A 34 8.07 -22.09 -34.53
N VAL A 35 7.71 -23.34 -34.23
CA VAL A 35 6.72 -23.65 -33.17
C VAL A 35 7.24 -23.30 -31.76
N ARG A 36 8.56 -23.39 -31.53
CA ARG A 36 9.16 -22.97 -30.25
C ARG A 36 9.24 -21.46 -30.12
N GLU A 37 9.41 -20.72 -31.22
CA GLU A 37 9.39 -19.26 -31.22
C GLU A 37 7.99 -18.72 -30.99
N THR A 38 6.96 -19.26 -31.65
CA THR A 38 5.57 -18.83 -31.46
C THR A 38 5.07 -19.12 -30.03
N VAL A 39 5.38 -20.28 -29.46
CA VAL A 39 5.04 -20.60 -28.07
C VAL A 39 5.78 -19.68 -27.08
N ARG A 40 7.03 -19.29 -27.37
CA ARG A 40 7.77 -18.34 -26.52
C ARG A 40 7.19 -16.93 -26.61
N GLU A 41 6.75 -16.50 -27.80
CA GLU A 41 6.08 -15.21 -27.99
C GLU A 41 4.73 -15.18 -27.28
N GLU A 42 3.89 -16.22 -27.42
CA GLU A 42 2.62 -16.31 -26.69
C GLU A 42 2.82 -16.31 -25.17
N ILE A 43 3.86 -16.99 -24.66
CA ILE A 43 4.17 -16.97 -23.23
C ILE A 43 4.61 -15.56 -22.80
N ARG A 44 5.43 -14.87 -23.60
CA ARG A 44 5.85 -13.49 -23.32
C ARG A 44 4.67 -12.53 -23.29
N GLU A 45 3.78 -12.60 -24.27
CA GLU A 45 2.56 -11.78 -24.32
C GLU A 45 1.62 -12.07 -23.14
N LYS A 46 1.40 -13.34 -22.81
CA LYS A 46 0.61 -13.74 -21.62
C LYS A 46 1.26 -13.24 -20.33
N THR A 47 2.59 -13.29 -20.21
CA THR A 47 3.27 -12.77 -19.02
C THR A 47 3.20 -11.25 -18.93
N ALA A 48 3.33 -10.53 -20.05
CA ALA A 48 3.26 -9.07 -20.09
C ALA A 48 1.84 -8.58 -19.73
N THR A 49 0.80 -9.20 -20.29
CA THR A 49 -0.60 -8.87 -19.97
C THR A 49 -0.96 -9.17 -18.51
N VAL A 50 -0.52 -10.29 -17.96
CA VAL A 50 -0.72 -10.61 -16.53
C VAL A 50 0.04 -9.63 -15.64
N GLN A 51 1.28 -9.26 -15.99
CA GLN A 51 2.06 -8.28 -15.23
C GLN A 51 1.40 -6.89 -15.23
N ALA A 52 0.88 -6.45 -16.39
CA ALA A 52 0.15 -5.18 -16.51
C ALA A 52 -1.15 -5.19 -15.68
N PHE A 53 -1.93 -6.26 -15.74
CA PHE A 53 -3.14 -6.38 -14.93
C PHE A 53 -2.82 -6.36 -13.41
N LEU A 54 -1.75 -7.04 -13.01
CA LEU A 54 -1.31 -7.07 -11.62
C LEU A 54 -0.77 -5.71 -11.14
N SER A 55 -0.11 -4.93 -12.01
CA SER A 55 0.37 -3.59 -11.64
C SER A 55 -0.79 -2.61 -11.48
N GLU A 56 -1.75 -2.60 -12.40
CA GLU A 56 -2.98 -1.79 -12.31
C GLU A 56 -3.77 -2.10 -11.04
N ARG A 57 -3.99 -3.39 -10.74
CA ARG A 57 -4.73 -3.81 -9.55
C ARG A 57 -4.03 -3.37 -8.26
N LYS A 58 -2.70 -3.44 -8.22
CA LYS A 58 -1.91 -2.94 -7.08
C LYS A 58 -2.04 -1.43 -6.91
N GLN A 59 -1.95 -0.67 -8.00
CA GLN A 59 -2.14 0.79 -7.95
C GLN A 59 -3.54 1.15 -7.44
N GLU A 60 -4.58 0.45 -7.88
CA GLU A 60 -5.94 0.65 -7.41
C GLU A 60 -6.08 0.40 -5.90
N ILE A 61 -5.51 -0.71 -5.40
CA ILE A 61 -5.50 -1.01 -3.96
C ILE A 61 -4.83 0.09 -3.17
N ILE A 62 -3.70 0.62 -3.66
CA ILE A 62 -2.94 1.67 -2.99
C ILE A 62 -3.71 3.00 -3.01
N ARG A 63 -4.25 3.41 -4.16
CA ARG A 63 -5.15 4.58 -4.27
C ARG A 63 -6.30 4.50 -3.28
N ASN A 64 -6.95 3.34 -3.22
CA ASN A 64 -8.07 3.10 -2.30
C ASN A 64 -7.64 3.10 -0.82
N HIS A 65 -6.45 2.61 -0.52
CA HIS A 65 -5.91 2.66 0.84
C HIS A 65 -5.61 4.11 1.23
N PHE A 66 -4.89 4.85 0.38
CA PHE A 66 -4.52 6.22 0.62
C PHE A 66 -5.74 7.13 0.74
N SER A 67 -6.75 6.99 -0.13
CA SER A 67 -7.97 7.80 -0.05
C SER A 67 -8.70 7.63 1.29
N ARG A 68 -8.69 6.41 1.86
CA ARG A 68 -9.25 6.15 3.20
C ARG A 68 -8.44 6.85 4.29
N VAL A 69 -7.11 6.85 4.19
CA VAL A 69 -6.21 7.53 5.12
C VAL A 69 -6.41 9.04 5.05
N ALA A 70 -6.34 9.62 3.84
CA ALA A 70 -6.55 11.04 3.62
C ALA A 70 -7.92 11.50 4.16
N ARG A 71 -8.99 10.75 3.90
CA ARG A 71 -10.33 11.04 4.45
C ARG A 71 -10.35 11.06 5.97
N ARG A 72 -9.64 10.14 6.64
CA ARG A 72 -9.57 10.08 8.10
C ARG A 72 -8.82 11.29 8.68
N LEU A 73 -7.72 11.69 8.03
CA LEU A 73 -6.93 12.87 8.42
C LEU A 73 -7.72 14.16 8.21
N THR A 74 -8.37 14.34 7.05
CA THR A 74 -9.27 15.47 6.80
C THR A 74 -10.37 15.55 7.85
N ALA A 75 -11.04 14.43 8.16
CA ALA A 75 -12.05 14.41 9.19
C ALA A 75 -11.50 14.72 10.60
N ALA A 76 -10.25 14.37 10.89
CA ALA A 76 -9.60 14.73 12.14
C ALA A 76 -9.33 16.25 12.21
N ILE A 77 -8.83 16.83 11.11
CA ILE A 77 -8.62 18.27 10.98
C ILE A 77 -9.93 19.03 11.21
N GLU A 78 -11.01 18.63 10.53
CA GLU A 78 -12.33 19.23 10.70
C GLU A 78 -12.85 19.16 12.14
N ARG A 79 -12.66 18.02 12.83
CA ARG A 79 -13.06 17.87 14.24
C ARG A 79 -12.30 18.81 15.16
N LEU A 80 -10.99 18.95 14.96
CA LEU A 80 -10.15 19.84 15.76
C LEU A 80 -10.49 21.31 15.47
N ASN A 81 -10.75 21.67 14.21
CA ASN A 81 -11.16 23.02 13.86
C ASN A 81 -12.50 23.40 14.53
N ARG A 82 -13.50 22.49 14.48
CA ARG A 82 -14.77 22.69 15.21
C ARG A 82 -14.55 22.82 16.72
N LEU A 83 -13.57 22.12 17.29
CA LEU A 83 -13.24 22.25 18.71
C LEU A 83 -12.65 23.63 19.01
N ILE A 84 -11.71 24.12 18.18
CA ILE A 84 -11.14 25.46 18.28
C ILE A 84 -12.26 26.52 18.28
N SER A 85 -13.17 26.50 17.30
CA SER A 85 -14.27 27.47 17.24
C SER A 85 -15.17 27.44 18.48
N ARG A 86 -15.38 26.25 19.08
CA ARG A 86 -16.12 26.13 20.34
C ARG A 86 -15.35 26.71 21.52
N LEU A 87 -14.03 26.56 21.56
CA LEU A 87 -13.20 27.12 22.62
C LEU A 87 -13.14 28.64 22.52
N GLU A 88 -12.95 29.19 21.31
CA GLU A 88 -13.03 30.63 21.04
C GLU A 88 -14.37 31.22 21.50
N SER A 89 -15.50 30.59 21.11
CA SER A 89 -16.83 31.03 21.53
C SER A 89 -17.03 30.98 23.05
N ARG A 90 -16.48 29.96 23.72
CA ARG A 90 -16.59 29.85 25.19
C ARG A 90 -15.73 30.88 25.89
N LEU A 91 -14.53 31.14 25.39
CA LEU A 91 -13.64 32.15 25.94
C LEU A 91 -14.24 33.54 25.83
N ALA A 92 -14.81 33.88 24.67
CA ALA A 92 -15.50 35.16 24.46
C ALA A 92 -16.63 35.40 25.49
N LYS A 93 -17.43 34.37 25.79
CA LYS A 93 -18.50 34.46 26.80
C LYS A 93 -17.97 34.66 28.23
N ILE A 94 -16.83 34.07 28.54
CA ILE A 94 -16.18 34.25 29.86
C ILE A 94 -15.67 35.68 30.00
N GLU A 95 -15.04 36.20 28.95
CA GLU A 95 -14.52 37.58 28.93
C GLU A 95 -15.64 38.62 29.04
N GLU A 96 -16.80 38.37 28.42
CA GLU A 96 -17.98 39.23 28.53
C GLU A 96 -18.57 39.23 29.96
N THR A 97 -18.48 38.11 30.68
CA THR A 97 -19.03 38.00 32.04
C THR A 97 -18.07 38.53 33.10
N ASN A 98 -16.76 38.40 32.86
CA ASN A 98 -15.72 38.64 33.84
C ASN A 98 -14.53 39.39 33.23
N GLU A 99 -14.66 40.72 33.07
CA GLU A 99 -13.68 41.59 32.40
C GLU A 99 -12.28 41.61 33.06
N ASN A 100 -12.17 41.20 34.33
CA ASN A 100 -10.91 41.20 35.08
C ASN A 100 -10.11 39.88 35.00
N LEU A 101 -10.63 38.85 34.30
CA LEU A 101 -9.92 37.58 34.16
C LEU A 101 -8.80 37.69 33.11
N ASN A 102 -7.59 37.26 33.48
CA ASN A 102 -6.50 37.13 32.53
C ASN A 102 -6.68 35.86 31.68
N THR A 103 -6.96 36.06 30.39
CA THR A 103 -7.16 34.99 29.40
C THR A 103 -6.07 34.93 28.32
N GLU A 104 -5.00 35.72 28.46
CA GLU A 104 -3.97 35.88 27.42
C GLU A 104 -3.31 34.56 27.05
N THR A 105 -2.97 33.74 28.05
CA THR A 105 -2.34 32.43 27.86
C THR A 105 -3.26 31.46 27.13
N ILE A 106 -4.56 31.48 27.45
CA ILE A 106 -5.58 30.64 26.79
C ILE A 106 -5.73 31.05 25.32
N LYS A 107 -5.75 32.36 25.04
CA LYS A 107 -5.79 32.87 23.66
C LYS A 107 -4.56 32.43 22.86
N ALA A 108 -3.37 32.57 23.46
CA ALA A 108 -2.12 32.16 22.81
C ALA A 108 -2.12 30.65 22.48
N ASP A 109 -2.56 29.81 23.41
CA ASP A 109 -2.65 28.35 23.17
C ASP A 109 -3.67 27.99 22.08
N ILE A 110 -4.82 28.69 22.02
CA ILE A 110 -5.80 28.51 20.93
C ILE A 110 -5.19 28.87 19.58
N VAL A 111 -4.49 30.00 19.49
CA VAL A 111 -3.81 30.46 18.27
C VAL A 111 -2.75 29.45 17.86
N SER A 112 -1.91 29.00 18.79
CA SER A 112 -0.87 27.99 18.52
C SER A 112 -1.48 26.68 18.01
N GLY A 113 -2.57 26.22 18.62
CA GLY A 113 -3.30 25.04 18.16
C GLY A 113 -3.86 25.19 16.75
N LYS A 114 -4.34 26.39 16.39
CA LYS A 114 -4.85 26.72 15.06
C LYS A 114 -3.74 26.72 14.00
N GLU A 115 -2.63 27.40 14.27
CA GLU A 115 -1.49 27.46 13.36
C GLU A 115 -0.94 26.05 13.05
N LYS A 116 -0.76 25.22 14.07
CA LYS A 116 -0.33 23.82 13.89
C LYS A 116 -1.35 23.00 13.10
N LEU A 117 -2.64 23.24 13.32
CA LEU A 117 -3.70 22.55 12.57
C LEU A 117 -3.69 22.94 11.09
N ASP A 118 -3.49 24.22 10.78
CA ASP A 118 -3.40 24.73 9.42
C ASP A 118 -2.16 24.16 8.71
N GLN A 119 -1.02 24.08 9.40
CA GLN A 119 0.19 23.42 8.89
C GLN A 119 -0.05 21.94 8.57
N ALA A 120 -0.72 21.20 9.45
CA ALA A 120 -1.09 19.80 9.20
C ALA A 120 -2.03 19.66 7.99
N GLY A 121 -2.91 20.64 7.76
CA GLY A 121 -3.75 20.73 6.57
C GLY A 121 -2.93 20.90 5.29
N ILE A 122 -1.96 21.82 5.28
CA ILE A 122 -1.05 22.04 4.15
C ILE A 122 -0.24 20.78 3.85
N GLN A 123 0.33 20.14 4.88
CA GLN A 123 1.07 18.88 4.72
C GLN A 123 0.19 17.80 4.11
N LEU A 124 -1.07 17.68 4.52
CA LEU A 124 -2.00 16.71 3.95
C LEU A 124 -2.25 16.94 2.44
N GLU A 125 -2.41 18.19 2.01
CA GLU A 125 -2.54 18.51 0.59
C GLU A 125 -1.26 18.17 -0.19
N ASN A 126 -0.09 18.46 0.37
CA ASN A 126 1.19 18.08 -0.25
C ASN A 126 1.31 16.56 -0.43
N VAL A 127 0.93 15.78 0.58
CA VAL A 127 0.93 14.31 0.51
C VAL A 127 -0.04 13.81 -0.55
N LYS A 128 -1.22 14.43 -0.71
CA LYS A 128 -2.17 14.06 -1.77
C LYS A 128 -1.58 14.30 -3.17
N THR A 129 -0.94 15.45 -3.40
CA THR A 129 -0.28 15.76 -4.67
C THR A 129 0.82 14.74 -4.96
N LYS A 130 1.70 14.50 -3.99
CA LYS A 130 2.82 13.57 -4.12
C LYS A 130 2.39 12.13 -4.34
N MET A 131 1.29 11.69 -3.73
CA MET A 131 0.72 10.37 -4.00
C MET A 131 0.34 10.21 -5.48
N ASN A 132 -0.26 11.24 -6.10
CA ASN A 132 -0.62 11.17 -7.51
C ASN A 132 0.62 11.04 -8.40
N GLU A 133 1.68 11.80 -8.10
CA GLU A 133 2.97 11.73 -8.81
C GLU A 133 3.62 10.35 -8.68
N ILE A 134 3.60 9.74 -7.49
CA ILE A 134 4.22 8.43 -7.23
C ILE A 134 3.50 7.30 -7.96
N ILE A 135 2.17 7.39 -8.12
CA ILE A 135 1.44 6.34 -8.83
C ILE A 135 1.76 6.32 -10.33
N GLU A 136 2.14 7.48 -10.88
CA GLU A 136 2.53 7.64 -12.29
C GLU A 136 4.02 7.39 -12.53
N SER A 137 4.81 7.19 -11.48
CA SER A 137 6.27 7.05 -11.58
C SER A 137 6.74 5.63 -11.91
N GLU A 138 7.98 5.54 -12.40
CA GLU A 138 8.64 4.26 -12.73
C GLU A 138 9.08 3.48 -11.47
N THR A 139 9.25 4.16 -10.33
CA THR A 139 9.68 3.57 -9.05
C THR A 139 8.70 3.83 -7.90
N PRO A 140 7.43 3.35 -7.97
CA PRO A 140 6.41 3.68 -6.97
C PRO A 140 6.76 3.25 -5.54
N ARG A 141 7.57 2.19 -5.40
CA ARG A 141 7.88 1.57 -4.10
C ARG A 141 8.62 2.50 -3.14
N GLU A 142 9.58 3.26 -3.65
CA GLU A 142 10.39 4.18 -2.84
C GLU A 142 9.56 5.39 -2.41
N GLY A 143 8.77 5.95 -3.34
CA GLY A 143 7.84 7.04 -3.03
C GLY A 143 6.81 6.68 -1.95
N PHE A 144 6.35 5.43 -1.89
CA PHE A 144 5.41 5.01 -0.84
C PHE A 144 6.01 5.00 0.57
N VAL A 145 7.32 4.81 0.73
CA VAL A 145 7.98 4.91 2.04
C VAL A 145 7.89 6.34 2.54
N GLU A 146 8.21 7.29 1.67
CA GLU A 146 8.15 8.71 2.00
C GLU A 146 6.72 9.18 2.31
N ILE A 147 5.71 8.72 1.54
CA ILE A 147 4.30 9.00 1.85
C ILE A 147 3.94 8.51 3.25
N LYS A 148 4.40 7.33 3.64
CA LYS A 148 4.10 6.76 4.95
C LYS A 148 4.71 7.61 6.06
N GLU A 149 5.92 8.10 5.88
CA GLU A 149 6.61 9.00 6.82
C GLU A 149 5.85 10.31 6.97
N MET A 150 5.54 10.99 5.86
CA MET A 150 4.77 12.25 5.89
C MET A 150 3.39 12.08 6.54
N VAL A 151 2.70 10.96 6.29
CA VAL A 151 1.42 10.64 6.97
C VAL A 151 1.63 10.45 8.48
N GLY A 152 2.76 9.87 8.89
CA GLY A 152 3.15 9.73 10.29
C GLY A 152 3.33 11.09 10.96
N GLU A 153 4.06 12.00 10.33
CA GLU A 153 4.31 13.35 10.82
C GLU A 153 3.02 14.17 10.97
N ILE A 154 2.10 14.07 9.98
CA ILE A 154 0.78 14.71 10.07
C ILE A 154 0.03 14.18 11.29
N ARG A 155 0.05 12.86 11.51
CA ARG A 155 -0.62 12.25 12.65
C ARG A 155 -0.07 12.77 13.98
N GLU A 156 1.25 12.86 14.11
CA GLU A 156 1.91 13.39 15.31
C GLU A 156 1.51 14.85 15.55
N SER A 157 1.55 15.67 14.50
CA SER A 157 1.09 17.07 14.56
C SER A 157 -0.36 17.19 15.03
N LEU A 158 -1.28 16.34 14.54
CA LEU A 158 -2.67 16.33 14.98
C LEU A 158 -2.84 15.89 16.45
N VAL A 159 -1.96 15.01 16.95
CA VAL A 159 -1.94 14.62 18.37
C VAL A 159 -1.48 15.79 19.22
N GLU A 160 -0.45 16.53 18.81
CA GLU A 160 0.01 17.74 19.50
C GLU A 160 -1.09 18.80 19.57
N VAL A 161 -1.77 19.07 18.46
CA VAL A 161 -2.93 19.99 18.44
C VAL A 161 -3.97 19.53 19.44
N HIS A 162 -4.32 18.23 19.45
CA HIS A 162 -5.28 17.71 20.41
C HIS A 162 -4.84 17.94 21.88
N GLN A 163 -3.57 17.72 22.20
CA GLN A 163 -3.04 17.94 23.55
C GLN A 163 -3.15 19.41 23.97
N ILE A 164 -2.79 20.34 23.08
CA ILE A 164 -2.93 21.79 23.32
C ILE A 164 -4.40 22.13 23.61
N LEU A 165 -5.33 21.65 22.79
CA LEU A 165 -6.75 21.94 22.98
C LEU A 165 -7.33 21.31 24.26
N VAL A 166 -6.82 20.15 24.68
CA VAL A 166 -7.20 19.54 25.97
C VAL A 166 -6.71 20.38 27.14
N LYS A 167 -5.48 20.91 27.07
CA LYS A 167 -4.96 21.86 28.06
C LYS A 167 -5.86 23.10 28.15
N VAL A 168 -6.18 23.71 27.01
CA VAL A 168 -7.11 24.86 26.92
C VAL A 168 -8.46 24.55 27.58
N ILE A 169 -9.02 23.35 27.37
CA ILE A 169 -10.26 22.94 28.04
C ILE A 169 -10.09 22.91 29.56
N GLY A 170 -8.95 22.43 30.05
CA GLY A 170 -8.61 22.44 31.48
C GLY A 170 -8.55 23.85 32.04
N ASP A 171 -7.84 24.74 31.35
CA ASP A 171 -7.65 26.14 31.76
C ASP A 171 -8.99 26.89 31.79
N ILE A 172 -9.80 26.77 30.73
CA ILE A 172 -11.15 27.34 30.66
C ILE A 172 -12.05 26.81 31.78
N LYS A 173 -11.93 25.52 32.14
CA LYS A 173 -12.69 24.96 33.27
C LYS A 173 -12.22 25.56 34.59
N GLY A 174 -10.91 25.71 34.79
CA GLY A 174 -10.32 26.31 35.99
C GLY A 174 -10.85 27.72 36.26
N LEU A 175 -11.00 28.54 35.22
CA LEU A 175 -11.59 29.87 35.32
C LEU A 175 -13.02 29.90 35.88
N ARG A 176 -13.78 28.80 35.74
CA ARG A 176 -15.19 28.73 36.18
C ARG A 176 -15.39 28.17 37.59
N VAL A 177 -14.41 27.43 38.13
CA VAL A 177 -14.54 26.76 39.44
C VAL A 177 -13.85 27.52 40.58
N GLY A 178 -13.14 28.60 40.27
CA GLY A 178 -12.48 29.47 41.25
C GLY A 178 -13.35 30.61 41.79
N GLU A 179 -14.62 30.66 41.41
CA GLU A 179 -15.67 31.52 42.00
C GLU A 179 -16.45 30.78 43.08
#